data_AF-A0A7C4QMJ4-F1
#
_entry.id   AF-A0A7C4QMJ4-F1
#
_cell.length_a   1.000
_cell.length_b   1.000
_cell.length_c   1.000
_cell.angle_alpha   90.00
_cell.angle_beta   90.00
_cell.angle_gamma   90.00
#
_symmetry.space_group_name_H-M   'P 1'
#
loop_
_entity.id
_entity.type
_entity.pdbx_description
1 polymer ?
#
loop_
_entity_poly.entity_id
_entity_poly.type
_entity_poly.pdbx_seq_one_letter_code
_entity_poly.pdbx_strand_id
1 'polypeptide(L)'
;MEESRQVSADPRAAEAVGPSAAPATDACVRELFPRALGGVYLIALFSLWGQIHGLVGSAGILPVSGFLERAFAQLGREAWWRLPTLCWLHAGDGMLTALCATGVGLAVLLVLGIAPRWSLLGLWGAYLSLTIAGQAFLSFQWDTLLLETTFCAIWYAPPGVWRRHQPPAAFPWTRWLLWFLAFKLMFLSGATKLLSGDPTWWQGTALNYHYFTQPLPSWVSWYAHHLPREWHRISLWCMFVVELALPFLILAGRWGRAVFALGTIVLMAAIELTGNFGFFNLLTAVVCLPLLDDAVLGRWANWCFGKLPWQGWCGRGANLSTATAAVEPPLARLRAVRAVGSACVCGALLFISMLTLLREMVRTQRPDKLPVAVVHPLNFADRWILRWSEPALLDRLAGFRTINGYGLFRVMTTRRPELVIEYSDDGHTWHEYDFPYKPGRLNRPPPVVAPHMPRLDWQMWFAALHPRGHAYWLTALAARILEGNPHTARLMGVPEISTHPPKFVRWVYYEYQFSDPVQKQTRGEWWFRMRHGELTGPLSRRD
;
A
#
# COMPACT_ATOMS: atom_id res chain seq x y z
N MET A 1 -37.95 70.08 -19.49
CA MET A 1 -38.70 68.85 -19.78
C MET A 1 -37.65 67.77 -20.00
N GLU A 2 -37.19 67.14 -18.92
CA GLU A 2 -36.25 66.02 -18.98
C GLU A 2 -36.43 65.21 -17.70
N GLU A 3 -37.19 64.11 -17.83
CA GLU A 3 -37.53 63.21 -16.73
C GLU A 3 -36.32 62.36 -16.34
N SER A 4 -35.91 62.47 -15.08
CA SER A 4 -34.99 61.55 -14.43
C SER A 4 -35.67 60.21 -14.14
N ARG A 5 -35.41 59.17 -14.94
CA ARG A 5 -35.76 57.79 -14.60
C ARG A 5 -34.82 57.27 -13.51
N GLN A 6 -35.28 57.28 -12.26
CA GLN A 6 -34.73 56.45 -11.19
C GLN A 6 -35.09 54.99 -11.45
N VAL A 7 -34.09 54.16 -11.77
CA VAL A 7 -34.22 52.70 -11.78
C VAL A 7 -34.17 52.22 -10.33
N SER A 8 -35.33 51.89 -9.78
CA SER A 8 -35.48 51.18 -8.51
C SER A 8 -34.88 49.78 -8.63
N ALA A 9 -33.76 49.52 -7.96
CA ALA A 9 -33.22 48.18 -7.82
C ALA A 9 -34.13 47.36 -6.88
N ASP A 10 -34.76 46.32 -7.42
CA ASP A 10 -35.60 45.37 -6.68
C ASP A 10 -34.77 44.62 -5.63
N PRO A 11 -35.04 44.80 -4.32
CA PRO A 11 -34.31 44.12 -3.26
C PRO A 11 -34.58 42.60 -3.19
N ARG A 12 -35.52 42.07 -3.98
CA ARG A 12 -35.81 40.62 -4.04
C ARG A 12 -34.97 39.85 -5.07
N ALA A 13 -34.22 40.53 -5.94
CA ALA A 13 -33.30 39.86 -6.87
C ALA A 13 -32.01 39.34 -6.20
N ALA A 14 -31.72 39.79 -4.97
CA ALA A 14 -30.54 39.37 -4.21
C ALA A 14 -30.72 38.04 -3.45
N GLU A 15 -31.94 37.53 -3.29
CA GLU A 15 -32.25 36.31 -2.52
C GLU A 15 -32.49 35.06 -3.39
N ALA A 16 -32.29 35.14 -4.71
CA ALA A 16 -32.49 34.01 -5.63
C ALA A 16 -31.20 33.28 -6.03
N VAL A 17 -30.11 33.40 -5.25
CA VAL A 17 -28.95 32.52 -5.38
C VAL A 17 -29.11 31.39 -4.37
N GLY A 18 -29.71 30.28 -4.82
CA GLY A 18 -29.70 29.02 -4.05
C GLY A 18 -28.25 28.62 -3.66
N PRO A 19 -28.06 27.65 -2.75
CA PRO A 19 -26.73 27.28 -2.24
C PRO A 19 -25.86 26.65 -3.33
N SER A 20 -25.33 27.47 -4.24
CA SER A 20 -24.51 27.09 -5.37
C SER A 20 -23.21 27.87 -5.33
N ALA A 21 -22.15 27.07 -5.28
CA ALA A 21 -20.83 27.38 -5.84
C ALA A 21 -19.97 28.44 -5.15
N ALA A 22 -19.61 28.20 -3.87
CA ALA A 22 -18.24 28.53 -3.49
C ALA A 22 -17.27 27.80 -4.46
N PRO A 23 -16.26 28.49 -5.04
CA PRO A 23 -15.31 27.87 -5.95
C PRO A 23 -14.63 26.68 -5.27
N ALA A 24 -14.46 25.57 -6.01
CA ALA A 24 -13.84 24.37 -5.47
C ALA A 24 -12.34 24.62 -5.22
N THR A 25 -11.99 24.99 -3.99
CA THR A 25 -10.59 25.06 -3.55
C THR A 25 -10.12 23.70 -3.05
N ASP A 26 -8.81 23.48 -3.11
CA ASP A 26 -8.16 22.26 -2.60
C ASP A 26 -6.99 22.58 -1.66
N ALA A 27 -6.96 23.80 -1.10
CA ALA A 27 -5.87 24.26 -0.27
C ALA A 27 -5.78 23.46 1.03
N CYS A 28 -6.91 23.16 1.64
CA CYS A 28 -6.97 22.36 2.86
C CYS A 28 -6.57 20.91 2.60
N VAL A 29 -7.13 20.32 1.55
CA VAL A 29 -6.81 18.95 1.12
C VAL A 29 -5.32 18.81 0.80
N ARG A 30 -4.73 19.80 0.15
CA ARG A 30 -3.30 19.82 -0.23
C ARG A 30 -2.35 20.01 0.94
N GLU A 31 -2.81 20.59 2.04
CA GLU A 31 -2.06 20.62 3.31
C GLU A 31 -2.26 19.33 4.11
N LEU A 32 -3.47 18.80 4.16
CA LEU A 32 -3.82 17.62 4.94
C LEU A 32 -3.21 16.33 4.37
N PHE A 33 -3.27 16.15 3.04
CA PHE A 33 -2.84 14.92 2.39
C PHE A 33 -1.36 14.57 2.67
N PRO A 34 -0.37 15.46 2.46
CA PRO A 34 1.02 15.15 2.77
C PRO A 34 1.24 14.85 4.26
N ARG A 35 0.52 15.54 5.16
CA ARG A 35 0.63 15.30 6.61
C ARG A 35 0.10 13.92 6.99
N ALA A 36 -1.06 13.53 6.45
CA ALA A 36 -1.62 12.20 6.63
C ALA A 36 -0.66 11.12 6.08
N LEU A 37 -0.04 11.37 4.93
CA LEU A 37 1.01 10.51 4.37
C LEU A 37 2.25 10.42 5.28
N GLY A 38 2.65 11.52 5.92
CA GLY A 38 3.69 11.51 6.97
C GLY A 38 3.32 10.60 8.15
N GLY A 39 2.05 10.60 8.58
CA GLY A 39 1.54 9.67 9.58
C GLY A 39 1.66 8.20 9.15
N VAL A 40 1.34 7.89 7.89
CA VAL A 40 1.54 6.54 7.33
C VAL A 40 3.03 6.15 7.33
N TYR A 41 3.92 7.08 7.00
CA TYR A 41 5.36 6.84 7.06
C TYR A 41 5.86 6.54 8.47
N LEU A 42 5.38 7.26 9.49
CA LEU A 42 5.75 6.97 10.87
C LEU A 42 5.37 5.54 11.26
N ILE A 43 4.15 5.13 10.93
CA ILE A 43 3.67 3.75 11.13
C ILE A 43 4.59 2.76 10.41
N ALA A 44 4.80 2.95 9.11
CA ALA A 44 5.59 2.04 8.27
C ALA A 44 7.04 1.91 8.77
N LEU A 45 7.67 3.03 9.12
CA LEU A 45 9.07 3.08 9.55
C LEU A 45 9.27 2.57 10.97
N PHE A 46 8.41 2.93 11.94
CA PHE A 46 8.51 2.35 13.29
C PHE A 46 8.24 0.84 13.26
N SER A 47 7.26 0.40 12.47
CA SER A 47 7.02 -1.03 12.24
C SER A 47 8.26 -1.72 11.68
N LEU A 48 8.92 -1.12 10.70
CA LEU A 48 10.10 -1.70 10.03
C LEU A 48 11.35 -1.67 10.91
N TRP A 49 11.60 -0.58 11.63
CA TRP A 49 12.85 -0.35 12.37
C TRP A 49 13.07 -1.43 13.43
N GLY A 50 12.01 -1.87 14.12
CA GLY A 50 12.11 -2.97 15.08
C GLY A 50 12.52 -4.32 14.46
N GLN A 51 12.38 -4.46 13.13
CA GLN A 51 12.60 -5.71 12.40
C GLN A 51 13.84 -5.68 11.51
N ILE A 52 14.27 -4.51 11.01
CA ILE A 52 15.20 -4.37 9.88
C ILE A 52 16.53 -5.12 10.07
N HIS A 53 17.09 -5.11 11.28
CA HIS A 53 18.36 -5.78 11.59
C HIS A 53 18.26 -7.30 11.54
N GLY A 54 17.15 -7.87 12.04
CA GLY A 54 16.91 -9.31 11.94
C GLY A 54 16.59 -9.76 10.52
N LEU A 55 16.00 -8.89 9.70
CA LEU A 55 15.64 -9.23 8.33
C LEU A 55 16.85 -9.17 7.40
N VAL A 56 17.57 -8.04 7.40
CA VAL A 56 18.59 -7.74 6.38
C VAL A 56 19.86 -7.06 6.91
N GLY A 57 20.00 -6.97 8.24
CA GLY A 57 21.24 -6.54 8.88
C GLY A 57 22.39 -7.54 8.67
N SER A 58 23.57 -7.21 9.16
CA SER A 58 24.79 -8.02 9.05
C SER A 58 24.61 -9.45 9.58
N ALA A 59 23.89 -9.58 10.70
CA ALA A 59 23.50 -10.85 11.33
C ALA A 59 22.06 -11.27 10.99
N GLY A 60 21.41 -10.64 10.01
CA GLY A 60 20.03 -10.91 9.63
C GLY A 60 19.87 -12.17 8.77
N ILE A 61 18.61 -12.46 8.41
CA ILE A 61 18.25 -13.60 7.54
C ILE A 61 18.84 -13.40 6.13
N LEU A 62 18.71 -12.20 5.55
CA LEU A 62 19.22 -11.86 4.21
C LEU A 62 20.11 -10.61 4.24
N PRO A 63 21.38 -10.70 4.67
CA PRO A 63 22.25 -9.53 4.80
C PRO A 63 22.37 -8.71 3.50
N VAL A 64 22.18 -7.39 3.62
CA VAL A 64 22.20 -6.47 2.46
C VAL A 64 23.56 -6.40 1.77
N SER A 65 24.67 -6.51 2.52
CA SER A 65 26.04 -6.49 1.97
C SER A 65 26.24 -7.58 0.93
N GLY A 66 26.01 -8.84 1.32
CA GLY A 66 26.15 -9.99 0.41
C GLY A 66 25.17 -9.94 -0.76
N PHE A 67 23.98 -9.34 -0.59
CA PHE A 67 23.05 -9.13 -1.70
C PHE A 67 23.60 -8.14 -2.74
N LEU A 68 24.08 -6.97 -2.31
CA LEU A 68 24.60 -5.94 -3.21
C LEU A 68 25.92 -6.36 -3.88
N GLU A 69 26.79 -7.07 -3.16
CA GLU A 69 28.02 -7.65 -3.71
C GLU A 69 27.71 -8.65 -4.83
N ARG A 70 26.80 -9.59 -4.59
CA ARG A 70 26.37 -10.56 -5.61
C ARG A 70 25.69 -9.88 -6.80
N ALA A 71 24.86 -8.87 -6.55
CA ALA A 71 24.20 -8.12 -7.62
C ALA A 71 25.22 -7.39 -8.50
N PHE A 72 26.23 -6.75 -7.91
CA PHE A 72 27.29 -6.09 -8.66
C PHE A 72 28.17 -7.09 -9.41
N ALA A 73 28.48 -8.25 -8.82
CA ALA A 73 29.24 -9.29 -9.49
C ALA A 73 28.54 -9.84 -10.75
N GLN A 74 27.19 -9.91 -10.74
CA GLN A 74 26.40 -10.42 -11.86
C GLN A 74 26.06 -9.36 -12.91
N LEU A 75 25.75 -8.13 -12.48
CA LEU A 75 25.21 -7.07 -13.36
C LEU A 75 26.23 -5.98 -13.67
N GLY A 76 27.39 -5.98 -13.01
CA GLY A 76 28.38 -4.91 -13.09
C GLY A 76 27.77 -3.55 -12.75
N ARG A 77 28.12 -2.53 -13.55
CA ARG A 77 27.63 -1.15 -13.36
C ARG A 77 26.12 -1.03 -13.51
N GLU A 78 25.45 -1.98 -14.18
CA GLU A 78 24.00 -1.94 -14.31
C GLU A 78 23.27 -2.10 -12.98
N ALA A 79 23.92 -2.70 -11.98
CA ALA A 79 23.35 -2.86 -10.65
C ALA A 79 22.90 -1.53 -10.04
N TRP A 80 23.59 -0.42 -10.32
CA TRP A 80 23.30 0.88 -9.70
C TRP A 80 21.94 1.46 -10.10
N TRP A 81 21.53 1.31 -11.37
CA TRP A 81 20.24 1.81 -11.82
C TRP A 81 19.13 0.76 -11.74
N ARG A 82 19.48 -0.54 -11.78
CA ARG A 82 18.50 -1.63 -11.54
C ARG A 82 18.11 -1.73 -10.06
N LEU A 83 19.03 -1.40 -9.16
CA LEU A 83 18.85 -1.39 -7.70
C LEU A 83 19.25 -0.03 -7.11
N PRO A 84 18.51 1.06 -7.38
CA PRO A 84 18.85 2.40 -6.92
C PRO A 84 18.67 2.54 -5.39
N THR A 85 19.75 2.38 -4.64
CA THR A 85 19.73 2.45 -3.16
C THR A 85 20.92 3.25 -2.61
N LEU A 86 20.70 3.98 -1.51
CA LEU A 86 21.77 4.62 -0.74
C LEU A 86 22.69 3.60 -0.05
N CYS A 87 22.28 2.34 0.07
CA CYS A 87 23.10 1.27 0.64
C CYS A 87 24.34 0.92 -0.21
N TRP A 88 24.45 1.42 -1.45
CA TRP A 88 25.69 1.33 -2.23
C TRP A 88 26.85 2.13 -1.61
N LEU A 89 26.55 3.18 -0.83
CA LEU A 89 27.56 3.96 -0.12
C LEU A 89 28.17 3.17 1.04
N HIS A 90 27.31 2.46 1.77
CA HIS A 90 27.71 1.59 2.87
C HIS A 90 26.58 0.58 3.16
N ALA A 91 26.86 -0.71 3.02
CA ALA A 91 25.87 -1.78 3.18
C ALA A 91 25.95 -2.43 4.58
N GLY A 92 25.65 -1.67 5.64
CA GLY A 92 25.75 -2.15 7.03
C GLY A 92 24.68 -1.60 7.96
N ASP A 93 24.67 -2.08 9.19
CA ASP A 93 23.60 -1.83 10.18
C ASP A 93 23.47 -0.35 10.54
N GLY A 94 24.59 0.38 10.56
CA GLY A 94 24.60 1.83 10.73
C GLY A 94 23.79 2.56 9.64
N MET A 95 23.96 2.16 8.36
CA MET A 95 23.21 2.74 7.25
C MET A 95 21.71 2.39 7.35
N LEU A 96 21.36 1.14 7.67
CA LEU A 96 19.95 0.74 7.85
C LEU A 96 19.26 1.55 8.96
N THR A 97 19.97 1.76 10.08
CA THR A 97 19.49 2.58 11.19
C THR A 97 19.37 4.05 10.78
N ALA A 98 20.38 4.59 10.08
CA ALA A 98 20.37 5.97 9.61
C ALA A 98 19.22 6.23 8.62
N LEU A 99 18.92 5.31 7.72
CA LEU A 99 17.79 5.40 6.80
C LEU A 99 16.45 5.42 7.54
N CYS A 100 16.28 4.54 8.54
CA CYS A 100 15.07 4.53 9.38
C CYS A 100 14.93 5.83 10.18
N ALA A 101 16.00 6.28 10.85
CA ALA A 101 16.03 7.51 11.65
C ALA A 101 15.74 8.75 10.81
N THR A 102 16.40 8.86 9.66
CA THR A 102 16.19 9.96 8.71
C THR A 102 14.75 9.94 8.20
N GLY A 103 14.24 8.77 7.82
CA GLY A 103 12.85 8.61 7.41
C GLY A 103 11.87 9.09 8.49
N VAL A 104 12.06 8.69 9.75
CA VAL A 104 11.21 9.11 10.87
C VAL A 104 11.28 10.64 11.05
N GLY A 105 12.48 11.22 11.05
CA GLY A 105 12.67 12.66 11.14
C GLY A 105 11.94 13.42 10.03
N LEU A 106 12.11 13.01 8.77
CA LEU A 106 11.44 13.61 7.62
C LEU A 106 9.91 13.41 7.65
N ALA A 107 9.43 12.28 8.16
CA ALA A 107 8.00 12.02 8.33
C ALA A 107 7.39 12.94 9.39
N VAL A 108 8.09 13.19 10.52
CA VAL A 108 7.68 14.18 11.51
C VAL A 108 7.62 15.58 10.89
N LEU A 109 8.66 15.99 10.16
CA LEU A 109 8.66 17.29 9.46
C LEU A 109 7.47 17.40 8.50
N LEU A 110 7.16 16.33 7.77
CA LEU A 110 6.02 16.29 6.85
C LEU A 110 4.67 16.42 7.57
N VAL A 111 4.48 15.75 8.71
CA VAL A 111 3.29 15.88 9.57
C VAL A 111 3.13 17.32 10.09
N LEU A 112 4.25 17.96 10.44
CA LEU A 112 4.28 19.37 10.88
C LEU A 112 4.11 20.37 9.71
N GLY A 113 4.11 19.90 8.46
CA GLY A 113 4.02 20.75 7.27
C GLY A 113 5.31 21.55 6.99
N ILE A 114 6.46 21.08 7.49
CA ILE A 114 7.77 21.68 7.28
C ILE A 114 8.42 21.06 6.04
N ALA A 115 8.82 21.92 5.11
CA ALA A 115 9.51 21.62 3.86
C ALA A 115 8.90 20.44 3.09
N PRO A 116 7.57 20.38 2.87
CA PRO A 116 6.88 19.15 2.51
C PRO A 116 7.42 18.47 1.25
N ARG A 117 7.79 19.22 0.20
CA ARG A 117 8.39 18.64 -1.02
C ARG A 117 9.76 18.01 -0.78
N TRP A 118 10.59 18.62 0.05
CA TRP A 118 11.91 18.09 0.40
C TRP A 118 11.81 16.90 1.35
N SER A 119 10.88 16.97 2.30
CA SER A 119 10.54 15.84 3.18
C SER A 119 10.08 14.64 2.37
N LEU A 120 9.16 14.84 1.40
CA LEU A 120 8.70 13.78 0.49
C LEU A 120 9.82 13.21 -0.40
N LEU A 121 10.70 14.06 -0.94
CA LEU A 121 11.83 13.59 -1.76
C LEU A 121 12.81 12.74 -0.94
N GLY A 122 13.15 13.19 0.27
CA GLY A 122 14.02 12.43 1.17
C GLY A 122 13.36 11.14 1.67
N LEU A 123 12.05 11.17 1.99
CA LEU A 123 11.28 9.98 2.35
C LEU A 123 11.23 8.96 1.22
N TRP A 124 11.03 9.40 -0.02
CA TRP A 124 11.06 8.53 -1.19
C TRP A 124 12.44 7.88 -1.34
N GLY A 125 13.53 8.64 -1.26
CA GLY A 125 14.89 8.09 -1.38
C GLY A 125 15.27 7.13 -0.24
N ALA A 126 14.95 7.50 1.01
CA ALA A 126 15.22 6.66 2.18
C ALA A 126 14.40 5.36 2.14
N TYR A 127 13.10 5.45 1.84
CA TYR A 127 12.23 4.28 1.78
C TYR A 127 12.58 3.40 0.58
N LEU A 128 12.86 3.96 -0.60
CA LEU A 128 13.30 3.20 -1.77
C LEU A 128 14.54 2.36 -1.43
N SER A 129 15.51 2.98 -0.77
CA SER A 129 16.73 2.31 -0.31
C SER A 129 16.43 1.13 0.62
N LEU A 130 15.54 1.34 1.60
CA LEU A 130 15.06 0.28 2.51
C LEU A 130 14.31 -0.83 1.76
N THR A 131 13.48 -0.50 0.77
CA THR A 131 12.72 -1.51 0.01
C THR A 131 13.59 -2.38 -0.91
N ILE A 132 14.71 -1.83 -1.39
CA ILE A 132 15.71 -2.59 -2.15
C ILE A 132 16.55 -3.46 -1.20
N ALA A 133 17.04 -2.89 -0.10
CA ALA A 133 17.79 -3.61 0.91
C ALA A 133 16.98 -4.77 1.53
N GLY A 134 15.68 -4.52 1.74
CA GLY A 134 14.72 -5.44 2.34
C GLY A 134 14.42 -6.70 1.54
N GLN A 135 14.80 -6.77 0.25
CA GLN A 135 14.66 -7.94 -0.61
C GLN A 135 13.25 -8.56 -0.52
N ALA A 136 13.16 -9.85 -0.13
CA ALA A 136 11.89 -10.56 0.04
C ALA A 136 10.95 -9.83 1.01
N PHE A 137 11.49 -9.33 2.12
CA PHE A 137 10.70 -8.78 3.22
C PHE A 137 10.13 -7.37 2.96
N LEU A 138 10.49 -6.71 1.86
CA LEU A 138 9.93 -5.40 1.44
C LEU A 138 9.54 -5.39 -0.06
N SER A 139 9.06 -6.53 -0.54
CA SER A 139 8.61 -6.71 -1.93
C SER A 139 7.09 -6.62 -2.10
N PHE A 140 6.38 -6.00 -1.14
CA PHE A 140 4.93 -6.00 -1.10
C PHE A 140 4.28 -4.78 -1.79
N GLN A 141 3.03 -4.92 -2.20
CA GLN A 141 2.32 -3.87 -2.94
C GLN A 141 2.09 -2.58 -2.15
N TRP A 142 1.97 -2.62 -0.83
CA TRP A 142 1.87 -1.40 -0.02
C TRP A 142 3.19 -0.62 0.05
N ASP A 143 4.34 -1.30 -0.08
CA ASP A 143 5.64 -0.62 -0.11
C ASP A 143 5.81 0.15 -1.43
N THR A 144 5.43 -0.46 -2.56
CA THR A 144 5.46 0.21 -3.87
C THR A 144 4.37 1.28 -3.99
N LEU A 145 3.18 1.06 -3.42
CA LEU A 145 2.13 2.08 -3.33
C LEU A 145 2.60 3.28 -2.50
N LEU A 146 3.31 3.07 -1.39
CA LEU A 146 3.83 4.16 -0.58
C LEU A 146 4.85 5.00 -1.36
N LEU A 147 5.77 4.35 -2.09
CA LEU A 147 6.74 5.05 -2.95
C LEU A 147 6.06 5.84 -4.08
N GLU A 148 5.13 5.24 -4.80
CA GLU A 148 4.40 5.90 -5.88
C GLU A 148 3.54 7.07 -5.38
N THR A 149 2.81 6.87 -4.27
CA THR A 149 2.02 7.93 -3.62
C THR A 149 2.92 9.09 -3.23
N THR A 150 4.09 8.81 -2.66
CA THR A 150 5.06 9.82 -2.22
C THR A 150 5.63 10.58 -3.41
N PHE A 151 5.98 9.89 -4.48
CA PHE A 151 6.48 10.53 -5.69
C PHE A 151 5.42 11.44 -6.33
N CYS A 152 4.17 10.99 -6.46
CA CYS A 152 3.06 11.84 -6.90
C CYS A 152 2.84 13.04 -5.96
N ALA A 153 2.97 12.82 -4.65
CA ALA A 153 2.80 13.86 -3.65
C ALA A 153 3.85 14.99 -3.76
N ILE A 154 5.08 14.73 -4.23
CA ILE A 154 6.11 15.78 -4.43
C ILE A 154 5.57 16.90 -5.35
N TRP A 155 4.82 16.53 -6.39
CA TRP A 155 4.25 17.47 -7.36
C TRP A 155 3.01 18.18 -6.83
N TYR A 156 2.21 17.49 -6.00
CA TYR A 156 0.98 18.03 -5.44
C TYR A 156 1.22 18.93 -4.22
N ALA A 157 2.19 18.59 -3.37
CA ALA A 157 2.43 19.29 -2.11
C ALA A 157 2.79 20.77 -2.30
N PRO A 158 2.48 21.64 -1.30
CA PRO A 158 2.81 23.06 -1.35
C PRO A 158 4.33 23.28 -1.48
N PRO A 159 4.81 24.22 -2.31
CA PRO A 159 6.23 24.57 -2.33
C PRO A 159 6.61 25.47 -1.14
N GLY A 160 7.85 25.35 -0.66
CA GLY A 160 8.42 26.17 0.42
C GLY A 160 8.92 25.36 1.59
N VAL A 161 9.58 26.03 2.54
CA VAL A 161 10.12 25.43 3.79
C VAL A 161 9.12 25.54 4.93
N TRP A 162 8.43 26.67 5.04
CA TRP A 162 7.49 26.92 6.12
C TRP A 162 6.06 27.02 5.60
N ARG A 163 5.10 26.74 6.48
CA ARG A 163 3.68 26.87 6.19
C ARG A 163 3.37 28.30 5.72
N ARG A 164 2.74 28.41 4.56
CA ARG A 164 2.24 29.68 4.03
C ARG A 164 0.74 29.75 4.26
N HIS A 165 0.24 30.94 4.62
CA HIS A 165 -1.20 31.16 4.78
C HIS A 165 -1.95 31.04 3.45
N GLN A 166 -1.30 31.36 2.32
CA GLN A 166 -1.85 31.22 0.98
C GLN A 166 -0.79 30.60 0.05
N PRO A 167 -0.65 29.27 0.04
CA PRO A 167 0.29 28.62 -0.86
C PRO A 167 -0.21 28.75 -2.32
N PRO A 168 0.68 28.92 -3.32
CA PRO A 168 0.28 29.10 -4.72
C PRO A 168 -0.67 27.99 -5.19
N ALA A 169 -1.71 28.31 -5.98
CA ALA A 169 -2.63 27.29 -6.50
C ALA A 169 -1.87 26.16 -7.22
N ALA A 170 -2.30 24.92 -7.01
CA ALA A 170 -1.67 23.76 -7.67
C ALA A 170 -2.04 23.78 -9.15
N PHE A 171 -1.17 23.23 -9.98
CA PHE A 171 -1.55 22.94 -11.35
C PHE A 171 -2.52 21.75 -11.35
N PRO A 172 -3.64 21.80 -12.09
CA PRO A 172 -4.64 20.73 -12.08
C PRO A 172 -4.07 19.33 -12.34
N TRP A 173 -3.04 19.24 -13.19
CA TRP A 173 -2.39 17.99 -13.60
C TRP A 173 -1.68 17.26 -12.44
N THR A 174 -1.18 17.97 -11.43
CA THR A 174 -0.51 17.33 -10.29
C THR A 174 -1.51 16.58 -9.41
N ARG A 175 -2.74 17.09 -9.32
CA ARG A 175 -3.85 16.41 -8.66
C ARG A 175 -4.35 15.22 -9.47
N TRP A 176 -4.35 15.33 -10.81
CA TRP A 176 -4.67 14.23 -11.71
C TRP A 176 -3.74 13.01 -11.53
N LEU A 177 -2.46 13.20 -11.16
CA LEU A 177 -1.57 12.08 -10.82
C LEU A 177 -2.12 11.24 -9.66
N LEU A 178 -2.58 11.90 -8.59
CA LEU A 178 -3.13 11.23 -7.41
C LEU A 178 -4.51 10.63 -7.68
N TRP A 179 -5.34 11.33 -8.46
CA TRP A 179 -6.62 10.83 -8.96
C TRP A 179 -6.46 9.56 -9.78
N PHE A 180 -5.52 9.58 -10.73
CA PHE A 180 -5.23 8.41 -11.56
C PHE A 180 -4.60 7.29 -10.76
N LEU A 181 -3.78 7.59 -9.74
CA LEU A 181 -3.26 6.57 -8.81
C LEU A 181 -4.40 5.88 -8.04
N ALA A 182 -5.35 6.65 -7.49
CA ALA A 182 -6.52 6.10 -6.81
C ALA A 182 -7.37 5.24 -7.77
N PHE A 183 -7.61 5.74 -8.99
CA PHE A 183 -8.28 4.99 -10.05
C PHE A 183 -7.55 3.68 -10.35
N LYS A 184 -6.25 3.75 -10.66
CA LYS A 184 -5.42 2.60 -11.04
C LYS A 184 -5.40 1.55 -9.95
N LEU A 185 -5.21 1.95 -8.69
CA LEU A 185 -5.20 1.03 -7.56
C LEU A 185 -6.51 0.27 -7.42
N MET A 186 -7.64 0.98 -7.40
CA MET A 186 -8.96 0.35 -7.19
C MET A 186 -9.39 -0.46 -8.41
N PHE A 187 -9.22 0.11 -9.61
CA PHE A 187 -9.57 -0.55 -10.86
C PHE A 187 -8.77 -1.84 -11.08
N LEU A 188 -7.45 -1.80 -10.89
CA LEU A 188 -6.63 -3.01 -11.02
C LEU A 188 -6.94 -4.04 -9.92
N SER A 189 -7.33 -3.60 -8.72
CA SER A 189 -7.75 -4.53 -7.66
C SER A 189 -8.94 -5.40 -8.10
N GLY A 190 -9.91 -4.84 -8.82
CA GLY A 190 -11.04 -5.62 -9.37
C GLY A 190 -10.73 -6.28 -10.71
N ALA A 191 -10.09 -5.56 -11.64
CA ALA A 191 -9.89 -6.02 -13.01
C ALA A 191 -8.99 -7.25 -13.06
N THR A 192 -7.93 -7.28 -12.26
CA THR A 192 -7.01 -8.43 -12.21
C THR A 192 -7.66 -9.69 -11.66
N LYS A 193 -8.67 -9.59 -10.78
CA LYS A 193 -9.45 -10.74 -10.30
C LYS A 193 -10.23 -11.39 -11.44
N LEU A 194 -10.91 -10.60 -12.28
CA LEU A 194 -11.67 -11.11 -13.42
C LEU A 194 -10.76 -11.61 -14.54
N LEU A 195 -9.69 -10.85 -14.87
CA LEU A 195 -8.73 -11.19 -15.92
C LEU A 195 -7.92 -12.46 -15.60
N SER A 196 -7.76 -12.81 -14.32
CA SER A 196 -7.07 -14.04 -13.91
C SER A 196 -7.74 -15.32 -14.43
N GLY A 197 -9.02 -15.25 -14.84
CA GLY A 197 -9.81 -16.41 -15.21
C GLY A 197 -10.07 -17.39 -14.07
N ASP A 198 -9.88 -16.97 -12.82
CA ASP A 198 -10.18 -17.80 -11.65
C ASP A 198 -11.71 -17.98 -11.50
N PRO A 199 -12.21 -19.22 -11.52
CA PRO A 199 -13.64 -19.49 -11.43
C PRO A 199 -14.26 -19.00 -10.12
N THR A 200 -13.52 -18.90 -9.01
CA THR A 200 -14.08 -18.49 -7.72
C THR A 200 -14.57 -17.03 -7.73
N TRP A 201 -13.90 -16.15 -8.48
CA TRP A 201 -14.35 -14.77 -8.67
C TRP A 201 -15.61 -14.72 -9.55
N TRP A 202 -15.59 -15.41 -10.68
CA TRP A 202 -16.71 -15.43 -11.64
C TRP A 202 -17.96 -16.12 -11.09
N GLN A 203 -17.80 -17.14 -10.26
CA GLN A 203 -18.92 -17.88 -9.63
C GLN A 203 -19.40 -17.22 -8.33
N GLY A 204 -18.72 -16.17 -7.86
CA GLY A 204 -19.10 -15.45 -6.63
C GLY A 204 -18.81 -16.23 -5.34
N THR A 205 -17.85 -17.14 -5.35
CA THR A 205 -17.50 -18.00 -4.20
C THR A 205 -16.19 -17.63 -3.51
N ALA A 206 -15.41 -16.69 -4.06
CA ALA A 206 -14.10 -16.32 -3.55
C ALA A 206 -14.09 -15.91 -2.06
N LEU A 207 -15.11 -15.17 -1.60
CA LEU A 207 -15.22 -14.75 -0.20
C LEU A 207 -15.56 -15.89 0.78
N ASN A 208 -15.98 -17.07 0.28
CA ASN A 208 -16.12 -18.25 1.13
C ASN A 208 -14.76 -18.72 1.67
N TYR A 209 -13.67 -18.41 0.97
CA TYR A 209 -12.31 -18.81 1.33
C TYR A 209 -11.50 -17.68 1.96
N HIS A 210 -11.66 -16.47 1.41
CA HIS A 210 -10.82 -15.31 1.72
C HIS A 210 -10.53 -15.11 3.22
N TYR A 211 -11.57 -15.17 4.06
CA TYR A 211 -11.44 -14.84 5.48
C TYR A 211 -10.45 -15.70 6.26
N PHE A 212 -10.32 -16.99 5.92
CA PHE A 212 -9.36 -17.88 6.61
C PHE A 212 -8.06 -18.05 5.81
N THR A 213 -8.08 -17.82 4.49
CA THR A 213 -6.90 -18.00 3.63
C THR A 213 -6.03 -16.75 3.50
N GLN A 214 -6.53 -15.56 3.83
CA GLN A 214 -5.79 -14.30 3.79
C GLN A 214 -4.56 -14.28 4.70
N PRO A 215 -3.49 -13.52 4.41
CA PRO A 215 -2.20 -13.65 5.09
C PRO A 215 -2.25 -13.60 6.61
N LEU A 216 -2.86 -12.56 7.19
CA LEU A 216 -2.97 -12.40 8.64
C LEU A 216 -4.42 -12.07 9.02
N PRO A 217 -5.28 -13.06 9.26
CA PRO A 217 -6.67 -12.81 9.64
C PRO A 217 -6.75 -12.18 11.05
N SER A 218 -7.85 -11.47 11.31
CA SER A 218 -8.24 -11.02 12.64
C SER A 218 -9.24 -11.99 13.26
N TRP A 219 -9.52 -11.87 14.55
CA TRP A 219 -10.55 -12.68 15.20
C TRP A 219 -11.94 -12.43 14.59
N VAL A 220 -12.16 -11.25 13.99
CA VAL A 220 -13.41 -10.93 13.28
C VAL A 220 -13.54 -11.77 12.01
N SER A 221 -12.44 -12.13 11.35
CA SER A 221 -12.45 -12.99 10.16
C SER A 221 -13.14 -14.33 10.43
N TRP A 222 -12.98 -14.89 11.64
CA TRP A 222 -13.66 -16.13 12.02
C TRP A 222 -15.18 -15.96 12.00
N TYR A 223 -15.70 -14.87 12.55
CA TYR A 223 -17.13 -14.57 12.54
C TYR A 223 -17.62 -14.26 11.12
N ALA A 224 -16.84 -13.49 10.36
CA ALA A 224 -17.17 -13.18 8.97
C ALA A 224 -17.25 -14.46 8.14
N HIS A 225 -16.30 -15.39 8.27
CA HIS A 225 -16.28 -16.67 7.55
C HIS A 225 -17.58 -17.48 7.74
N HIS A 226 -18.14 -17.47 8.95
CA HIS A 226 -19.35 -18.22 9.30
C HIS A 226 -20.66 -17.52 8.90
N LEU A 227 -20.61 -16.34 8.28
CA LEU A 227 -21.80 -15.73 7.69
C LEU A 227 -22.35 -16.61 6.54
N PRO A 228 -23.66 -16.56 6.26
CA PRO A 228 -24.26 -17.32 5.17
C PRO A 228 -23.64 -16.97 3.81
N ARG A 229 -23.62 -17.95 2.89
CA ARG A 229 -23.07 -17.79 1.53
C ARG A 229 -23.65 -16.62 0.75
N GLU A 230 -24.93 -16.31 0.97
CA GLU A 230 -25.57 -15.14 0.33
C GLU A 230 -24.92 -13.83 0.77
N TRP A 231 -24.50 -13.73 2.03
CA TRP A 231 -23.78 -12.55 2.53
C TRP A 231 -22.42 -12.38 1.86
N HIS A 232 -21.70 -13.50 1.67
CA HIS A 232 -20.43 -13.53 0.93
C HIS A 232 -20.62 -13.09 -0.52
N ARG A 233 -21.68 -13.53 -1.17
CA ARG A 233 -22.02 -13.12 -2.54
C ARG A 233 -22.35 -11.63 -2.64
N ILE A 234 -23.13 -11.10 -1.69
CA ILE A 234 -23.46 -9.67 -1.63
C ILE A 234 -22.19 -8.84 -1.41
N SER A 235 -21.35 -9.23 -0.43
CA SER A 235 -20.09 -8.54 -0.13
C SER A 235 -19.15 -8.54 -1.33
N LEU A 236 -19.09 -9.63 -2.08
CA LEU A 236 -18.30 -9.74 -3.31
C LEU A 236 -18.79 -8.79 -4.39
N TRP A 237 -20.11 -8.68 -4.62
CA TRP A 237 -20.66 -7.72 -5.59
C TRP A 237 -20.44 -6.27 -5.16
N CYS A 238 -20.64 -5.95 -3.87
CA CYS A 238 -20.34 -4.63 -3.34
C CYS A 238 -18.86 -4.27 -3.54
N MET A 239 -17.95 -5.20 -3.26
CA MET A 239 -16.51 -5.04 -3.53
C MET A 239 -16.27 -4.74 -5.02
N PHE A 240 -16.84 -5.52 -5.94
CA PHE A 240 -16.66 -5.27 -7.38
C PHE A 240 -17.24 -3.94 -7.84
N VAL A 241 -18.37 -3.47 -7.28
CA VAL A 241 -18.88 -2.12 -7.57
C VAL A 241 -17.86 -1.06 -7.14
N VAL A 242 -17.29 -1.19 -5.94
CA VAL A 242 -16.27 -0.26 -5.43
C VAL A 242 -14.98 -0.32 -6.24
N GLU A 243 -14.53 -1.51 -6.65
CA GLU A 243 -13.28 -1.70 -7.37
C GLU A 243 -13.40 -1.41 -8.87
N LEU A 244 -14.53 -1.66 -9.52
CA LEU A 244 -14.68 -1.56 -10.98
C LEU A 244 -15.59 -0.43 -11.45
N ALA A 245 -16.64 -0.08 -10.71
CA ALA A 245 -17.60 0.94 -11.17
C ALA A 245 -17.29 2.33 -10.57
N LEU A 246 -17.10 2.40 -9.25
CA LEU A 246 -16.85 3.68 -8.58
C LEU A 246 -15.61 4.44 -9.08
N PRO A 247 -14.49 3.82 -9.51
CA PRO A 247 -13.35 4.57 -10.03
C PRO A 247 -13.71 5.49 -11.21
N PHE A 248 -14.67 5.11 -12.05
CA PHE A 248 -15.11 5.94 -13.19
C PHE A 248 -15.86 7.21 -12.77
N LEU A 249 -16.38 7.27 -11.53
CA LEU A 249 -17.01 8.48 -10.99
C LEU A 249 -16.01 9.62 -10.76
N ILE A 250 -14.71 9.39 -10.97
CA ILE A 250 -13.70 10.44 -11.01
C ILE A 250 -14.02 11.54 -12.03
N LEU A 251 -14.72 11.17 -13.11
CA LEU A 251 -15.18 12.05 -14.18
C LEU A 251 -16.53 12.74 -13.86
N ALA A 252 -17.28 12.24 -12.87
CA ALA A 252 -18.63 12.70 -12.51
C ALA A 252 -18.64 13.88 -11.53
N GLY A 253 -17.71 14.82 -11.71
CA GLY A 253 -17.59 16.02 -10.90
C GLY A 253 -17.23 15.75 -9.43
N ARG A 254 -17.50 16.73 -8.55
CA ARG A 254 -17.06 16.69 -7.14
C ARG A 254 -17.74 15.59 -6.32
N TRP A 255 -19.02 15.36 -6.57
CA TRP A 255 -19.81 14.39 -5.80
C TRP A 255 -19.52 12.96 -6.24
N GLY A 256 -19.31 12.72 -7.54
CA GLY A 256 -18.82 11.42 -8.02
C GLY A 256 -17.48 11.03 -7.37
N ARG A 257 -16.52 11.95 -7.32
CA ARG A 257 -15.24 11.75 -6.61
C ARG A 257 -15.41 11.49 -5.12
N ALA A 258 -16.33 12.20 -4.46
CA ALA A 258 -16.63 11.99 -3.05
C ALA A 258 -17.24 10.60 -2.80
N VAL A 259 -18.15 10.14 -3.66
CA VAL A 259 -18.72 8.78 -3.59
C VAL A 259 -17.64 7.73 -3.81
N PHE A 260 -16.76 7.91 -4.80
CA PHE A 260 -15.64 7.01 -5.02
C PHE A 260 -14.70 6.94 -3.81
N ALA A 261 -14.33 8.10 -3.24
CA ALA A 261 -13.52 8.17 -2.04
C ALA A 261 -14.18 7.46 -0.85
N LEU A 262 -15.46 7.74 -0.60
CA LEU A 262 -16.20 7.15 0.52
C LEU A 262 -16.32 5.64 0.36
N GLY A 263 -16.74 5.15 -0.81
CA GLY A 263 -16.87 3.72 -1.08
C GLY A 263 -15.54 2.99 -0.90
N THR A 264 -14.45 3.59 -1.37
CA THR A 264 -13.10 3.05 -1.17
C THR A 264 -12.71 3.01 0.31
N ILE A 265 -12.90 4.10 1.06
CA ILE A 265 -12.58 4.17 2.50
C ILE A 265 -13.39 3.13 3.30
N VAL A 266 -14.69 3.00 3.00
CA VAL A 266 -15.55 2.00 3.65
C VAL A 266 -15.09 0.58 3.35
N LEU A 267 -14.71 0.28 2.10
CA LEU A 267 -14.16 -1.01 1.74
C LEU A 267 -12.83 -1.28 2.48
N MET A 268 -11.91 -0.30 2.51
CA MET A 268 -10.64 -0.42 3.24
C MET A 268 -10.86 -0.66 4.74
N ALA A 269 -11.84 -0.01 5.36
CA ALA A 269 -12.19 -0.24 6.76
C ALA A 269 -12.76 -1.65 7.00
N ALA A 270 -13.60 -2.16 6.09
CA ALA A 270 -14.12 -3.53 6.17
C ALA A 270 -13.02 -4.59 6.00
N ILE A 271 -12.07 -4.35 5.08
CA ILE A 271 -10.90 -5.21 4.88
C ILE A 271 -10.03 -5.22 6.14
N GLU A 272 -9.70 -4.05 6.73
CA GLU A 272 -8.89 -3.97 7.95
C GLU A 272 -9.59 -4.58 9.18
N LEU A 273 -10.91 -4.47 9.27
CA LEU A 273 -11.68 -5.09 10.34
C LEU A 273 -11.55 -6.62 10.29
N THR A 274 -11.58 -7.17 9.07
CA THR A 274 -11.61 -8.61 8.83
C THR A 274 -10.25 -9.19 8.46
N GLY A 275 -9.16 -8.45 8.55
CA GLY A 275 -7.82 -8.93 8.25
C GLY A 275 -6.79 -7.84 8.46
N ASN A 276 -5.56 -8.21 8.72
CA ASN A 276 -4.48 -7.26 8.94
C ASN A 276 -3.73 -7.06 7.63
N PHE A 277 -3.60 -5.82 7.15
CA PHE A 277 -2.84 -5.49 5.92
C PHE A 277 -1.76 -4.43 6.16
N GLY A 278 -1.22 -4.40 7.39
CA GLY A 278 -0.22 -3.42 7.81
C GLY A 278 -0.77 -2.01 7.68
N PHE A 279 -0.12 -1.18 6.88
CA PHE A 279 -0.55 0.19 6.60
C PHE A 279 -1.25 0.36 5.25
N PHE A 280 -1.56 -0.73 4.53
CA PHE A 280 -2.12 -0.67 3.17
C PHE A 280 -3.49 0.00 3.10
N ASN A 281 -4.44 -0.42 3.95
CA ASN A 281 -5.80 0.10 3.92
C ASN A 281 -5.83 1.58 4.36
N LEU A 282 -5.03 1.93 5.39
CA LEU A 282 -4.84 3.31 5.81
C LEU A 282 -4.22 4.17 4.70
N LEU A 283 -3.17 3.70 4.04
CA LEU A 283 -2.54 4.39 2.91
C LEU A 283 -3.54 4.60 1.76
N THR A 284 -4.35 3.59 1.45
CA THR A 284 -5.38 3.69 0.41
C THR A 284 -6.45 4.72 0.77
N ALA A 285 -6.87 4.79 2.04
CA ALA A 285 -7.75 5.84 2.53
C ALA A 285 -7.12 7.24 2.41
N VAL A 286 -5.81 7.37 2.69
CA VAL A 286 -5.07 8.63 2.50
C VAL A 286 -4.98 9.02 1.01
N VAL A 287 -4.78 8.06 0.10
CA VAL A 287 -4.80 8.26 -1.36
C VAL A 287 -6.16 8.76 -1.86
N CYS A 288 -7.25 8.56 -1.10
CA CYS A 288 -8.56 9.10 -1.42
C CYS A 288 -8.72 10.59 -1.07
N LEU A 289 -7.90 11.16 -0.17
CA LEU A 289 -8.04 12.57 0.25
C LEU A 289 -8.01 13.56 -0.93
N PRO A 290 -7.07 13.46 -1.90
CA PRO A 290 -7.03 14.35 -3.06
C PRO A 290 -8.29 14.29 -3.95
N LEU A 291 -9.14 13.27 -3.85
CA LEU A 291 -10.42 13.20 -4.58
C LEU A 291 -11.42 14.27 -4.09
N LEU A 292 -11.32 14.65 -2.81
CA LEU A 292 -12.20 15.60 -2.14
C LEU A 292 -11.79 17.05 -2.40
N ASP A 293 -12.74 17.99 -2.46
CA ASP A 293 -12.46 19.43 -2.37
C ASP A 293 -12.66 19.93 -0.93
N ASP A 294 -12.22 21.17 -0.64
CA ASP A 294 -12.30 21.72 0.71
C ASP A 294 -13.76 21.82 1.23
N ALA A 295 -14.73 21.95 0.32
CA ALA A 295 -16.15 22.01 0.67
C ALA A 295 -16.70 20.65 1.11
N VAL A 296 -16.37 19.58 0.39
CA VAL A 296 -16.74 18.20 0.77
C VAL A 296 -16.02 17.80 2.05
N LEU A 297 -14.70 18.04 2.13
CA LEU A 297 -13.92 17.74 3.33
C LEU A 297 -14.51 18.44 4.56
N GLY A 298 -14.88 19.73 4.41
CA GLY A 298 -15.51 20.50 5.47
C GLY A 298 -16.86 19.97 5.93
N ARG A 299 -17.71 19.56 4.99
CA ARG A 299 -19.01 18.93 5.32
C ARG A 299 -18.82 17.62 6.07
N TRP A 300 -17.89 16.78 5.62
CA TRP A 300 -17.61 15.50 6.27
C TRP A 300 -17.00 15.66 7.65
N ALA A 301 -16.03 16.58 7.80
CA ALA A 301 -15.46 16.90 9.10
C ALA A 301 -16.52 17.40 10.08
N ASN A 302 -17.42 18.29 9.63
CA ASN A 302 -18.52 18.79 10.44
C ASN A 302 -19.51 17.70 10.85
N TRP A 303 -19.75 16.72 9.97
CA TRP A 303 -20.64 15.58 10.25
C TRP A 303 -20.01 14.60 11.23
N CYS A 304 -18.74 14.23 11.05
CA CYS A 304 -18.05 13.24 11.90
C CYS A 304 -17.72 13.77 13.29
N PHE A 305 -17.29 15.03 13.40
CA PHE A 305 -16.72 15.57 14.64
C PHE A 305 -17.53 16.75 15.22
N GLY A 306 -18.68 17.08 14.63
CA GLY A 306 -19.43 18.30 14.97
C GLY A 306 -18.79 19.56 14.39
N LYS A 307 -19.26 20.76 14.78
CA LYS A 307 -18.71 22.05 14.32
C LYS A 307 -17.32 22.32 14.92
N LEU A 308 -16.33 21.50 14.60
CA LEU A 308 -14.94 21.78 14.91
C LEU A 308 -14.42 22.93 14.03
N PRO A 309 -13.53 23.78 14.54
CA PRO A 309 -12.81 24.78 13.74
C PRO A 309 -11.71 24.09 12.90
N TRP A 310 -12.07 23.11 12.05
CA TRP A 310 -11.15 22.49 11.09
C TRP A 310 -10.57 23.53 10.11
N GLN A 311 -11.28 24.65 9.92
CA GLN A 311 -10.82 25.85 9.21
C GLN A 311 -9.63 26.56 9.90
N GLY A 312 -9.35 26.30 11.18
CA GLY A 312 -8.12 26.76 11.83
C GLY A 312 -6.88 25.95 11.42
N TRP A 313 -7.08 24.67 11.11
CA TRP A 313 -6.04 23.74 10.66
C TRP A 313 -5.68 23.94 9.19
N CYS A 314 -6.64 24.41 8.40
CA CYS A 314 -6.47 24.83 7.02
C CYS A 314 -6.57 26.35 6.97
N GLY A 315 -5.43 27.02 7.20
CA GLY A 315 -5.33 28.43 7.60
C GLY A 315 -6.41 29.31 7.00
N ARG A 316 -7.11 30.06 7.89
CA ARG A 316 -8.18 31.03 7.60
C ARG A 316 -8.32 31.29 6.11
N GLY A 317 -9.41 30.78 5.52
CA GLY A 317 -9.92 31.26 4.25
C GLY A 317 -10.17 32.76 4.39
N ALA A 318 -9.14 33.55 4.14
CA ALA A 318 -9.28 34.98 3.99
C ALA A 318 -10.21 35.15 2.80
N ASN A 319 -11.28 35.90 3.03
CA ASN A 319 -12.19 36.44 2.04
C ASN A 319 -11.58 36.44 0.64
N LEU A 320 -12.26 35.78 -0.30
CA LEU A 320 -12.09 36.00 -1.74
C LEU A 320 -12.50 37.45 -2.06
N SER A 321 -11.82 38.45 -1.49
CA SER A 321 -11.63 39.70 -2.20
C SER A 321 -10.63 39.36 -3.28
N THR A 322 -11.12 39.34 -4.51
CA THR A 322 -10.34 39.47 -5.75
C THR A 322 -9.36 40.62 -5.63
N ALA A 323 -8.23 40.40 -4.98
CA ALA A 323 -7.03 41.16 -5.24
C ALA A 323 -6.47 40.59 -6.55
N THR A 324 -7.04 41.05 -7.66
CA THR A 324 -6.31 41.17 -8.92
C THR A 324 -5.17 42.15 -8.70
N ALA A 325 -4.20 41.79 -7.85
CA ALA A 325 -2.90 42.41 -7.88
C ALA A 325 -2.33 42.06 -9.25
N ALA A 326 -2.18 43.06 -10.11
CA ALA A 326 -1.57 42.92 -11.41
C ALA A 326 -0.25 42.15 -11.24
N VAL A 327 -0.24 40.88 -11.64
CA VAL A 327 0.99 40.08 -11.59
C VAL A 327 1.91 40.71 -12.62
N GLU A 328 3.04 41.26 -12.17
CA GLU A 328 4.00 41.88 -13.06
C GLU A 328 4.33 40.93 -14.24
N PRO A 329 4.41 41.43 -15.49
CA PRO A 329 4.58 40.62 -16.68
C PRO A 329 5.72 39.56 -16.62
N PRO A 330 6.90 39.81 -16.01
CA PRO A 330 7.92 38.77 -15.87
C PRO A 330 7.52 37.60 -14.96
N LEU A 331 6.79 37.86 -13.86
CA LEU A 331 6.31 36.82 -12.95
C LEU A 331 5.19 35.97 -13.59
N ALA A 332 4.34 36.59 -14.40
CA ALA A 332 3.30 35.90 -15.17
C ALA A 332 3.91 34.94 -16.20
N ARG A 333 4.94 35.38 -16.95
CA ARG A 333 5.68 34.52 -17.90
C ARG A 333 6.35 33.34 -17.21
N LEU A 334 7.04 33.57 -16.08
CA LEU A 334 7.66 32.49 -15.31
C LEU A 334 6.64 31.48 -14.79
N ARG A 335 5.48 31.94 -14.32
CA ARG A 335 4.39 31.04 -13.88
C ARG A 335 3.82 30.23 -15.04
N ALA A 336 3.65 30.84 -16.22
CA ALA A 336 3.19 30.14 -17.42
C ALA A 336 4.19 29.07 -17.88
N VAL A 337 5.48 29.39 -17.96
CA VAL A 337 6.54 28.43 -18.29
C VAL A 337 6.57 27.26 -17.30
N ARG A 338 6.47 27.54 -15.99
CA ARG A 338 6.37 26.50 -14.96
C ARG A 338 5.10 25.65 -15.09
N ALA A 339 3.98 26.26 -15.48
CA ALA A 339 2.73 25.54 -15.71
C ALA A 339 2.85 24.56 -16.88
N VAL A 340 3.40 25.02 -18.01
CA VAL A 340 3.63 24.18 -19.20
C VAL A 340 4.62 23.05 -18.87
N GLY A 341 5.76 23.37 -18.25
CA GLY A 341 6.74 22.36 -17.84
C GLY A 341 6.14 21.31 -16.88
N SER A 342 5.38 21.76 -15.88
CA SER A 342 4.68 20.85 -14.96
C SER A 342 3.63 19.99 -15.68
N ALA A 343 2.90 20.55 -16.64
CA ALA A 343 1.91 19.82 -17.41
C ALA A 343 2.56 18.74 -18.29
N CYS A 344 3.67 19.05 -18.97
CA CYS A 344 4.43 18.09 -19.76
C CYS A 344 4.95 16.92 -18.92
N VAL A 345 5.57 17.22 -17.76
CA VAL A 345 6.07 16.17 -16.87
C VAL A 345 4.94 15.32 -16.29
N CYS A 346 3.87 15.94 -15.78
CA CYS A 346 2.73 15.20 -15.24
C CYS A 346 2.03 14.38 -16.34
N GLY A 347 1.95 14.90 -17.56
CA GLY A 347 1.42 14.17 -18.73
C GLY A 347 2.25 12.94 -19.06
N ALA A 348 3.58 13.05 -19.07
CA ALA A 348 4.47 11.91 -19.27
C ALA A 348 4.33 10.87 -18.15
N LEU A 349 4.25 11.31 -16.89
CA LEU A 349 4.04 10.42 -15.74
C LEU A 349 2.67 9.71 -15.79
N LEU A 350 1.60 10.41 -16.16
CA LEU A 350 0.27 9.83 -16.37
C LEU A 350 0.31 8.80 -17.51
N PHE A 351 1.02 9.09 -18.60
CA PHE A 351 1.20 8.15 -19.69
C PHE A 351 1.93 6.88 -19.25
N ILE A 352 3.04 7.00 -18.53
CA ILE A 352 3.77 5.84 -17.98
C ILE A 352 2.87 5.07 -17.00
N SER A 353 2.09 5.76 -16.18
CA SER A 353 1.15 5.13 -15.25
C SER A 353 0.05 4.35 -15.99
N MET A 354 -0.47 4.89 -17.08
CA MET A 354 -1.40 4.17 -17.97
C MET A 354 -0.73 2.93 -18.59
N LEU A 355 0.53 3.03 -19.03
CA LEU A 355 1.27 1.88 -19.54
C LEU A 355 1.43 0.78 -18.48
N THR A 356 1.70 1.13 -17.22
CA THR A 356 1.78 0.13 -16.13
C THR A 356 0.43 -0.52 -15.84
N LEU A 357 -0.68 0.24 -15.96
CA LEU A 357 -2.03 -0.30 -15.85
C LEU A 357 -2.30 -1.33 -16.95
N LEU A 358 -2.01 -0.98 -18.21
CA LEU A 358 -2.19 -1.88 -19.35
C LEU A 358 -1.28 -3.12 -19.24
N ARG A 359 -0.01 -2.93 -18.87
CA ARG A 359 0.95 -4.02 -18.64
C ARG A 359 0.41 -5.00 -17.62
N GLU A 360 -0.20 -4.51 -16.54
CA GLU A 360 -0.72 -5.37 -15.49
C GLU A 360 -1.96 -6.16 -15.93
N MET A 361 -2.86 -5.54 -16.69
CA MET A 361 -4.01 -6.22 -17.29
C MET A 361 -3.56 -7.31 -18.27
N VAL A 362 -2.63 -6.98 -19.18
CA VAL A 362 -2.07 -7.91 -20.17
C VAL A 362 -1.31 -9.06 -19.51
N ARG A 363 -0.55 -8.81 -18.44
CA ARG A 363 0.16 -9.86 -17.70
C ARG A 363 -0.77 -10.79 -16.93
N THR A 364 -1.89 -10.27 -16.47
CA THR A 364 -2.84 -11.04 -15.65
C THR A 364 -3.79 -11.88 -16.50
N GLN A 365 -4.12 -11.44 -17.71
CA GLN A 365 -5.12 -12.10 -18.54
C GLN A 365 -4.79 -13.58 -18.77
N ARG A 366 -5.82 -14.43 -18.71
CA ARG A 366 -5.78 -15.83 -19.16
C ARG A 366 -6.63 -15.98 -20.42
N PRO A 367 -6.04 -15.85 -21.63
CA PRO A 367 -6.79 -15.82 -22.89
C PRO A 367 -7.68 -17.05 -23.11
N ASP A 368 -7.24 -18.19 -22.60
CA ASP A 368 -7.95 -19.48 -22.66
C ASP A 368 -9.25 -19.50 -21.83
N LYS A 369 -9.40 -18.59 -20.87
CA LYS A 369 -10.54 -18.54 -19.93
C LYS A 369 -11.43 -17.30 -20.09
N LEU A 370 -11.12 -16.44 -21.04
CA LEU A 370 -11.77 -15.13 -21.17
C LEU A 370 -12.52 -14.99 -22.50
N PRO A 371 -13.61 -14.19 -22.54
CA PRO A 371 -14.29 -13.88 -23.79
C PRO A 371 -13.35 -13.18 -24.79
N VAL A 372 -13.49 -13.52 -26.07
CA VAL A 372 -12.76 -12.93 -27.21
C VAL A 372 -12.82 -11.39 -27.19
N ALA A 373 -13.98 -10.82 -26.81
CA ALA A 373 -14.19 -9.37 -26.71
C ALA A 373 -13.28 -8.67 -25.69
N VAL A 374 -12.80 -9.38 -24.66
CA VAL A 374 -11.85 -8.86 -23.66
C VAL A 374 -10.41 -9.08 -24.11
N VAL A 375 -10.12 -10.26 -24.67
CA VAL A 375 -8.77 -10.70 -25.06
C VAL A 375 -8.23 -9.92 -26.25
N HIS A 376 -9.03 -9.69 -27.29
CA HIS A 376 -8.56 -9.02 -28.50
C HIS A 376 -8.03 -7.60 -28.27
N PRO A 377 -8.75 -6.72 -27.55
CA PRO A 377 -8.25 -5.39 -27.22
C PRO A 377 -6.94 -5.41 -26.42
N LEU A 378 -6.81 -6.32 -25.44
CA LEU A 378 -5.59 -6.44 -24.63
C LEU A 378 -4.42 -6.97 -25.45
N ASN A 379 -4.63 -7.94 -26.33
CA ASN A 379 -3.61 -8.43 -27.26
C ASN A 379 -3.22 -7.40 -28.32
N PHE A 380 -4.13 -6.51 -28.69
CA PHE A 380 -3.80 -5.36 -29.53
C PHE A 380 -2.89 -4.39 -28.79
N ALA A 381 -3.25 -4.03 -27.54
CA ALA A 381 -2.43 -3.17 -26.69
C ALA A 381 -1.03 -3.77 -26.41
N ASP A 382 -0.94 -5.08 -26.16
CA ASP A 382 0.35 -5.77 -26.02
C ASP A 382 1.24 -5.54 -27.25
N ARG A 383 0.72 -5.90 -28.42
CA ARG A 383 1.48 -5.90 -29.68
C ARG A 383 1.93 -4.51 -30.11
N TRP A 384 1.05 -3.51 -29.97
CA TRP A 384 1.27 -2.20 -30.55
C TRP A 384 1.74 -1.13 -29.56
N ILE A 385 1.61 -1.36 -28.26
CA ILE A 385 1.95 -0.37 -27.23
C ILE A 385 3.01 -0.92 -26.27
N LEU A 386 2.75 -2.06 -25.63
CA LEU A 386 3.61 -2.55 -24.56
C LEU A 386 4.95 -3.09 -25.07
N ARG A 387 4.96 -3.89 -26.13
CA ARG A 387 6.21 -4.47 -26.68
C ARG A 387 7.27 -3.42 -27.04
N TRP A 388 6.85 -2.24 -27.45
CA TRP A 388 7.75 -1.13 -27.79
C TRP A 388 8.20 -0.33 -26.57
N SER A 389 7.33 -0.21 -25.55
CA SER A 389 7.58 0.63 -24.37
C SER A 389 8.23 -0.12 -23.21
N GLU A 390 8.03 -1.43 -23.08
CA GLU A 390 8.48 -2.21 -21.92
C GLU A 390 10.01 -2.28 -21.79
N PRO A 391 10.78 -2.73 -22.81
CA PRO A 391 12.24 -2.80 -22.71
C PRO A 391 12.91 -1.42 -22.67
N ALA A 392 12.33 -0.43 -23.36
CA ALA A 392 12.93 0.89 -23.52
C ALA A 392 12.69 1.83 -22.33
N LEU A 393 11.54 1.68 -21.66
CA LEU A 393 11.07 2.62 -20.64
C LEU A 393 10.67 1.92 -19.33
N LEU A 394 9.71 0.99 -19.37
CA LEU A 394 9.15 0.43 -18.13
C LEU A 394 10.18 -0.40 -17.34
N ASP A 395 11.01 -1.18 -18.02
CA ASP A 395 12.04 -2.00 -17.36
C ASP A 395 13.17 -1.15 -16.77
N ARG A 396 13.54 -0.05 -17.46
CA ARG A 396 14.54 0.89 -16.96
C ARG A 396 14.06 1.67 -15.74
N LEU A 397 12.76 1.93 -15.65
CA LEU A 397 12.14 2.65 -14.53
C LEU A 397 11.72 1.74 -13.38
N ALA A 398 11.61 0.42 -13.60
CA ALA A 398 11.10 -0.54 -12.62
C ALA A 398 11.88 -0.51 -11.30
N GLY A 399 13.21 -0.36 -11.36
CA GLY A 399 14.09 -0.31 -10.19
C GLY A 399 13.75 0.82 -9.21
N PHE A 400 13.19 1.93 -9.70
CA PHE A 400 12.83 3.10 -8.90
C PHE A 400 11.49 2.93 -8.16
N ARG A 401 10.66 1.95 -8.57
CA ARG A 401 9.36 1.64 -7.94
C ARG A 401 8.42 2.85 -7.84
N THR A 402 8.59 3.81 -8.75
CA THR A 402 7.89 5.10 -8.74
C THR A 402 6.51 5.05 -9.41
N ILE A 403 6.33 4.14 -10.38
CA ILE A 403 5.07 3.92 -11.08
C ILE A 403 4.92 2.42 -11.28
N ASN A 404 3.85 1.84 -10.75
CA ASN A 404 3.72 0.39 -10.58
C ASN A 404 2.37 -0.15 -11.08
N GLY A 405 2.32 -1.46 -11.30
CA GLY A 405 1.07 -2.22 -11.43
C GLY A 405 0.61 -2.75 -10.07
N TYR A 406 -0.69 -2.97 -9.92
CA TYR A 406 -1.31 -3.53 -8.71
C TYR A 406 -2.18 -4.74 -9.05
N GLY A 407 -2.36 -5.65 -8.11
CA GLY A 407 -3.23 -6.81 -8.31
C GLY A 407 -3.05 -7.82 -7.19
N LEU A 408 -3.53 -7.48 -6.00
CA LEU A 408 -3.59 -8.40 -4.86
C LEU A 408 -4.71 -9.42 -5.08
N PHE A 409 -4.47 -10.67 -4.69
CA PHE A 409 -5.46 -11.77 -4.75
C PHE A 409 -6.08 -12.00 -6.13
N ARG A 410 -5.28 -11.91 -7.20
CA ARG A 410 -5.77 -12.18 -8.58
C ARG A 410 -6.40 -13.56 -8.67
N VAL A 411 -5.71 -14.55 -8.12
CA VAL A 411 -6.18 -15.92 -7.93
C VAL A 411 -6.46 -16.10 -6.45
N MET A 412 -7.67 -16.55 -6.12
CA MET A 412 -8.09 -16.81 -4.76
C MET A 412 -7.41 -18.05 -4.23
N THR A 413 -6.82 -17.91 -3.05
CA THR A 413 -6.34 -19.05 -2.29
C THR A 413 -7.53 -19.75 -1.66
N THR A 414 -7.76 -21.02 -1.99
CA THR A 414 -8.90 -21.83 -1.50
C THR A 414 -8.54 -22.76 -0.34
N ARG A 415 -7.25 -22.85 -0.01
CA ARG A 415 -6.69 -23.62 1.10
C ARG A 415 -5.77 -22.73 1.92
N ARG A 416 -5.51 -23.10 3.17
CA ARG A 416 -4.58 -22.35 4.03
C ARG A 416 -3.43 -23.26 4.45
N PRO A 417 -2.43 -23.46 3.58
CA PRO A 417 -1.22 -24.12 4.00
C PRO A 417 -0.41 -23.24 4.95
N GLU A 418 0.25 -23.87 5.90
CA GLU A 418 1.12 -23.21 6.88
C GLU A 418 2.40 -24.02 7.05
N LEU A 419 3.53 -23.32 7.03
CA LEU A 419 4.81 -23.87 7.44
C LEU A 419 5.02 -23.62 8.93
N VAL A 420 5.23 -24.71 9.67
CA VAL A 420 5.55 -24.71 11.09
C VAL A 420 7.02 -25.10 11.24
N ILE A 421 7.74 -24.37 12.10
CA ILE A 421 9.12 -24.71 12.46
C ILE A 421 9.05 -25.57 13.71
N GLU A 422 9.59 -26.77 13.63
CA GLU A 422 9.81 -27.62 14.78
C GLU A 422 11.29 -27.65 15.14
N TYR A 423 11.60 -27.75 16.42
CA TYR A 423 12.95 -27.82 16.96
C TYR A 423 13.13 -29.03 17.87
N SER A 424 14.38 -29.48 18.01
CA SER A 424 14.74 -30.65 18.82
C SER A 424 16.19 -30.59 19.30
N ASP A 425 16.45 -31.19 20.47
CA ASP A 425 17.80 -31.33 21.05
C ASP A 425 18.39 -32.75 20.90
N ASP A 426 17.55 -33.72 20.54
CA ASP A 426 17.87 -35.15 20.42
C ASP A 426 17.58 -35.71 19.01
N GLY A 427 16.85 -34.97 18.16
CA GLY A 427 16.42 -35.40 16.83
C GLY A 427 15.16 -36.30 16.83
N HIS A 428 14.61 -36.60 18.00
CA HIS A 428 13.48 -37.52 18.19
C HIS A 428 12.25 -36.81 18.77
N THR A 429 12.45 -35.98 19.78
CA THR A 429 11.40 -35.20 20.45
C THR A 429 11.34 -33.82 19.81
N TRP A 430 10.20 -33.48 19.22
CA TRP A 430 10.03 -32.24 18.45
C TRP A 430 9.03 -31.31 19.13
N HIS A 431 9.37 -30.02 19.16
CA HIS A 431 8.54 -28.95 19.71
C HIS A 431 8.32 -27.87 18.66
N GLU A 432 7.14 -27.24 18.62
CA GLU A 432 6.82 -26.20 17.65
C GLU A 432 7.19 -24.81 18.16
N TYR A 433 7.79 -23.98 17.31
CA TYR A 433 7.85 -22.54 17.54
C TYR A 433 6.54 -21.88 17.12
N ASP A 434 5.96 -21.08 18.02
CA ASP A 434 4.76 -20.29 17.74
C ASP A 434 5.14 -18.85 17.38
N PHE A 435 4.81 -18.45 16.16
CA PHE A 435 5.04 -17.09 15.67
C PHE A 435 4.04 -16.11 16.31
N PRO A 436 4.37 -14.83 16.46
CA PRO A 436 3.52 -13.88 17.18
C PRO A 436 2.21 -13.54 16.47
N TYR A 437 2.19 -13.48 15.13
CA TYR A 437 1.07 -12.90 14.39
C TYR A 437 0.38 -13.84 13.41
N LYS A 438 1.10 -14.76 12.76
CA LYS A 438 0.49 -15.74 11.84
C LYS A 438 -0.31 -16.82 12.59
N PRO A 439 -1.16 -17.62 11.92
CA PRO A 439 -1.80 -18.78 12.53
C PRO A 439 -0.77 -19.77 13.11
N GLY A 440 -1.08 -20.31 14.28
CA GLY A 440 -0.18 -21.19 15.04
C GLY A 440 -1.00 -22.02 16.03
N ARG A 441 -0.92 -21.71 17.33
CA ARG A 441 -1.70 -22.43 18.36
C ARG A 441 -3.21 -22.44 18.07
N LEU A 442 -3.83 -23.61 18.21
CA LEU A 442 -5.24 -23.84 17.83
C LEU A 442 -6.23 -23.04 18.67
N ASN A 443 -5.93 -22.84 19.94
CA ASN A 443 -6.74 -22.09 20.89
C ASN A 443 -6.42 -20.57 20.92
N ARG A 444 -5.50 -20.10 20.07
CA ARG A 444 -5.15 -18.68 20.00
C ARG A 444 -6.05 -17.97 18.99
N PRO A 445 -6.82 -16.93 19.41
CA PRO A 445 -7.56 -16.11 18.45
C PRO A 445 -6.60 -15.45 17.46
N PRO A 446 -6.98 -15.32 16.18
CA PRO A 446 -6.21 -14.50 15.25
C PRO A 446 -6.14 -13.05 15.76
N PRO A 447 -4.94 -12.44 15.86
CA PRO A 447 -4.79 -11.14 16.50
C PRO A 447 -5.23 -9.97 15.59
N VAL A 448 -5.49 -8.81 16.21
CA VAL A 448 -5.48 -7.51 15.50
C VAL A 448 -4.08 -6.93 15.64
N VAL A 449 -3.42 -6.73 14.50
CA VAL A 449 -2.00 -6.37 14.35
C VAL A 449 -1.86 -5.00 13.71
N ALA A 450 -2.78 -4.65 12.81
CA ALA A 450 -2.71 -3.39 12.11
C ALA A 450 -2.70 -2.19 13.07
N PRO A 451 -1.90 -1.15 12.78
CA PRO A 451 -1.23 -0.91 11.50
C PRO A 451 0.22 -1.44 11.43
N HIS A 452 0.65 -2.26 12.40
CA HIS A 452 1.96 -2.92 12.34
C HIS A 452 2.00 -3.95 11.20
N MET A 453 3.13 -4.02 10.51
CA MET A 453 3.37 -4.92 9.40
C MET A 453 4.49 -5.92 9.77
N PRO A 454 4.14 -7.12 10.30
CA PRO A 454 5.13 -8.13 10.67
C PRO A 454 5.65 -8.83 9.41
N ARG A 455 6.84 -8.42 8.97
CA ARG A 455 7.39 -8.77 7.66
C ARG A 455 7.69 -10.25 7.54
N LEU A 456 8.17 -10.87 8.63
CA LEU A 456 8.50 -12.30 8.67
C LEU A 456 7.23 -13.17 8.66
N ASP A 457 6.31 -12.96 9.61
CA ASP A 457 5.02 -13.67 9.66
C ASP A 457 4.24 -13.58 8.34
N TRP A 458 4.26 -12.40 7.70
CA TRP A 458 3.63 -12.24 6.40
C TRP A 458 4.35 -13.03 5.30
N GLN A 459 5.69 -12.99 5.26
CA GLN A 459 6.44 -13.76 4.28
C GLN A 459 6.26 -15.27 4.45
N MET A 460 6.03 -15.75 5.68
CA MET A 460 5.70 -17.16 5.92
C MET A 460 4.43 -17.60 5.19
N TRP A 461 3.44 -16.72 4.99
CA TRP A 461 2.25 -17.03 4.19
C TRP A 461 2.60 -17.30 2.72
N PHE A 462 3.43 -16.45 2.10
CA PHE A 462 3.92 -16.67 0.74
C PHE A 462 4.78 -17.93 0.64
N ALA A 463 5.65 -18.15 1.64
CA ALA A 463 6.47 -19.34 1.74
C ALA A 463 5.64 -20.62 1.75
N ALA A 464 4.53 -20.66 2.48
CA ALA A 464 3.67 -21.84 2.55
C ALA A 464 2.94 -22.15 1.23
N LEU A 465 2.64 -21.12 0.43
CA LEU A 465 2.06 -21.28 -0.91
C LEU A 465 3.08 -21.78 -1.94
N HIS A 466 4.35 -21.38 -1.81
CA HIS A 466 5.41 -21.79 -2.73
C HIS A 466 6.76 -22.03 -2.04
N PRO A 467 6.91 -23.13 -1.25
CA PRO A 467 8.09 -23.31 -0.40
C PRO A 467 9.41 -23.35 -1.17
N ARG A 468 9.43 -23.97 -2.35
CA ARG A 468 10.65 -24.11 -3.17
C ARG A 468 11.21 -22.76 -3.63
N GLY A 469 10.36 -21.85 -4.10
CA GLY A 469 10.82 -20.52 -4.54
C GLY A 469 11.24 -19.62 -3.38
N HIS A 470 10.92 -19.98 -2.14
CA HIS A 470 11.31 -19.27 -0.93
C HIS A 470 12.40 -20.00 -0.13
N ALA A 471 12.92 -21.12 -0.62
CA ALA A 471 13.93 -21.93 0.06
C ALA A 471 15.18 -21.11 0.46
N TYR A 472 15.62 -20.18 -0.39
CA TYR A 472 16.84 -19.39 -0.14
C TYR A 472 16.82 -18.61 1.19
N TRP A 473 15.67 -18.08 1.60
CA TRP A 473 15.56 -17.36 2.88
C TRP A 473 15.03 -18.25 4.00
N LEU A 474 14.26 -19.31 3.69
CA LEU A 474 13.87 -20.32 4.69
C LEU A 474 15.09 -21.07 5.24
N THR A 475 16.02 -21.47 4.37
CA THR A 475 17.29 -22.08 4.77
C THR A 475 18.13 -21.11 5.60
N ALA A 476 18.23 -19.84 5.18
CA ALA A 476 18.94 -18.83 5.95
C ALA A 476 18.29 -18.60 7.33
N LEU A 477 16.96 -18.58 7.42
CA LEU A 477 16.24 -18.48 8.69
C LEU A 477 16.52 -19.68 9.60
N ALA A 478 16.47 -20.90 9.08
CA ALA A 478 16.81 -22.12 9.83
C ALA A 478 18.25 -22.05 10.38
N ALA A 479 19.21 -21.61 9.56
CA ALA A 479 20.59 -21.41 9.99
C ALA A 479 20.69 -20.40 11.14
N ARG A 480 19.99 -19.26 11.06
CA ARG A 480 20.01 -18.24 12.14
C ARG A 480 19.38 -18.74 13.44
N ILE A 481 18.38 -19.61 13.38
CA ILE A 481 17.79 -20.25 14.56
C ILE A 481 18.81 -21.19 15.21
N LEU A 482 19.45 -22.06 14.42
CA LEU A 482 20.48 -23.01 14.89
C LEU A 482 21.74 -22.32 15.43
N GLU A 483 22.03 -21.11 14.96
CA GLU A 483 23.10 -20.24 15.49
C GLU A 483 22.75 -19.55 16.81
N GLY A 484 21.48 -19.57 17.22
CA GLY A 484 21.01 -18.83 18.40
C GLY A 484 20.99 -17.32 18.20
N ASN A 485 20.67 -16.87 17.00
CA ASN A 485 20.74 -15.46 16.64
C ASN A 485 19.69 -14.61 17.41
N PRO A 486 20.10 -13.59 18.19
CA PRO A 486 19.17 -12.82 19.03
C PRO A 486 18.22 -11.92 18.23
N HIS A 487 18.61 -11.49 17.03
CA HIS A 487 17.71 -10.72 16.17
C HIS A 487 16.60 -11.61 15.60
N THR A 488 16.94 -12.85 15.24
CA THR A 488 15.97 -13.87 14.77
C THR A 488 15.03 -14.28 15.90
N ALA A 489 15.56 -14.52 17.09
CA ALA A 489 14.78 -14.77 18.31
C ALA A 489 13.72 -13.68 18.54
N ARG A 490 14.12 -12.40 18.40
CA ARG A 490 13.20 -11.25 18.53
C ARG A 490 12.15 -11.20 17.42
N LEU A 491 12.53 -11.45 16.16
CA LEU A 491 11.59 -11.49 15.04
C LEU A 491 10.51 -12.57 15.21
N MET A 492 10.92 -13.74 15.72
CA MET A 492 10.02 -14.86 15.97
C MET A 492 9.27 -14.73 17.30
N GLY A 493 9.61 -13.77 18.16
CA GLY A 493 9.03 -13.65 19.49
C GLY A 493 9.39 -14.80 20.43
N VAL A 494 10.53 -15.46 20.21
CA VAL A 494 11.01 -16.63 20.97
C VAL A 494 12.41 -16.36 21.52
N PRO A 495 12.53 -15.73 22.70
CA PRO A 495 13.83 -15.42 23.32
C PRO A 495 14.73 -16.64 23.54
N GLU A 496 14.13 -17.81 23.75
CA GLU A 496 14.79 -19.08 24.05
C GLU A 496 15.76 -19.50 22.94
N ILE A 497 15.50 -19.11 21.69
CA ILE A 497 16.43 -19.35 20.57
C ILE A 497 17.81 -18.79 20.89
N SER A 498 17.89 -17.62 21.54
CA SER A 498 19.17 -16.96 21.84
C SER A 498 19.86 -17.47 23.10
N THR A 499 19.11 -17.99 24.07
CA THR A 499 19.67 -18.49 25.34
C THR A 499 19.98 -19.98 25.28
N HIS A 500 19.17 -20.74 24.56
CA HIS A 500 19.23 -22.19 24.40
C HIS A 500 18.93 -22.57 22.93
N PRO A 501 19.88 -22.30 22.00
CA PRO A 501 19.68 -22.63 20.60
C PRO A 501 19.47 -24.14 20.41
N PRO A 502 18.49 -24.54 19.56
CA PRO A 502 18.22 -25.96 19.32
C PRO A 502 19.35 -26.60 18.51
N LYS A 503 19.53 -27.92 18.66
CA LYS A 503 20.48 -28.66 17.82
C LYS A 503 19.95 -29.00 16.44
N PHE A 504 18.64 -29.17 16.34
CA PHE A 504 17.96 -29.50 15.10
C PHE A 504 16.72 -28.63 14.90
N VAL A 505 16.46 -28.28 13.65
CA VAL A 505 15.19 -27.68 13.22
C VAL A 505 14.65 -28.38 11.99
N ARG A 506 13.34 -28.37 11.79
CA ARG A 506 12.71 -28.86 10.56
C ARG A 506 11.48 -28.06 10.20
N TRP A 507 11.12 -28.11 8.93
CA TRP A 507 9.92 -27.49 8.40
C TRP A 507 8.81 -28.54 8.25
N VAL A 508 7.67 -28.31 8.88
CA VAL A 508 6.49 -29.19 8.80
C VAL A 508 5.34 -28.46 8.12
N TYR A 509 4.67 -29.16 7.21
CA TYR A 509 3.57 -28.66 6.42
C TYR A 509 2.23 -29.04 7.05
N TYR A 510 1.40 -28.04 7.31
CA TYR A 510 0.05 -28.20 7.81
C TYR A 510 -0.94 -27.51 6.88
N GLU A 511 -2.18 -27.98 6.88
CA GLU A 511 -3.31 -27.26 6.31
C GLU A 511 -4.23 -26.83 7.45
N TYR A 512 -4.42 -25.52 7.59
CA TYR A 512 -5.26 -24.88 8.58
C TYR A 512 -6.62 -24.54 7.99
N GLN A 513 -7.64 -24.51 8.84
CA GLN A 513 -8.96 -23.96 8.57
C GLN A 513 -9.48 -23.33 9.87
N PHE A 514 -10.45 -22.42 9.77
CA PHE A 514 -11.17 -22.02 10.97
C PHE A 514 -11.96 -23.21 11.52
N SER A 515 -11.99 -23.32 12.85
CA SER A 515 -12.87 -24.27 13.54
C SER A 515 -14.34 -23.91 13.31
N ASP A 516 -15.22 -24.90 13.35
CA ASP A 516 -16.66 -24.63 13.35
C ASP A 516 -17.15 -24.04 14.70
N PRO A 517 -18.36 -23.46 14.78
CA PRO A 517 -18.85 -22.85 16.01
C PRO A 517 -18.96 -23.81 17.20
N VAL A 518 -19.26 -25.09 16.95
CA VAL A 518 -19.39 -26.11 17.99
C VAL A 518 -18.01 -26.46 18.55
N GLN A 519 -17.01 -26.66 17.67
CA GLN A 519 -15.62 -26.88 18.06
C GLN A 519 -15.08 -25.71 18.88
N LYS A 520 -15.32 -24.47 18.44
CA LYS A 520 -14.90 -23.27 19.18
C LYS A 520 -15.56 -23.17 20.55
N GLN A 521 -16.85 -23.48 20.66
CA GLN A 521 -17.57 -23.45 21.94
C GLN A 521 -17.13 -24.55 22.90
N THR A 522 -16.86 -25.76 22.39
CA THR A 522 -16.57 -26.94 23.23
C THR A 522 -15.10 -27.08 23.60
N ARG A 523 -14.17 -26.72 22.70
CA ARG A 523 -12.71 -26.89 22.86
C ARG A 523 -11.96 -25.57 23.02
N GLY A 524 -12.59 -24.43 22.78
CA GLY A 524 -11.93 -23.13 22.78
C GLY A 524 -10.98 -22.91 21.59
N GLU A 525 -11.05 -23.77 20.57
CA GLU A 525 -10.19 -23.73 19.39
C GLU A 525 -10.73 -22.76 18.35
N TRP A 526 -9.87 -21.90 17.80
CA TRP A 526 -10.15 -21.00 16.68
C TRP A 526 -9.75 -21.61 15.34
N TRP A 527 -8.85 -22.59 15.39
CA TRP A 527 -8.28 -23.25 14.23
C TRP A 527 -8.43 -24.76 14.34
N PHE A 528 -8.68 -25.38 13.20
CA PHE A 528 -8.46 -26.80 12.97
C PHE A 528 -7.27 -26.95 12.03
N ARG A 529 -6.43 -27.97 12.22
CA ARG A 529 -5.30 -28.24 11.31
C ARG A 529 -5.10 -29.72 11.04
N MET A 530 -4.62 -30.04 9.84
CA MET A 530 -4.18 -31.38 9.46
C MET A 530 -2.71 -31.35 9.05
N ARG A 531 -1.92 -32.29 9.59
CA ARG A 531 -0.51 -32.47 9.20
C ARG A 531 -0.45 -33.18 7.85
N HIS A 532 0.25 -32.60 6.89
CA HIS A 532 0.45 -33.22 5.57
C HIS A 532 1.78 -33.95 5.48
N GLY A 533 2.84 -33.42 6.10
CA GLY A 533 4.15 -34.06 6.09
C GLY A 533 5.28 -33.10 6.44
N GLU A 534 6.51 -33.59 6.26
CA GLU A 534 7.74 -32.84 6.51
C GLU A 534 8.25 -32.28 5.19
N LEU A 535 8.53 -30.97 5.15
CA LEU A 535 9.14 -30.33 3.99
C LEU A 535 10.65 -30.58 3.96
N THR A 536 11.28 -30.65 5.14
CA THR A 536 12.69 -30.99 5.31
C THR A 536 12.84 -32.06 6.38
N GLY A 537 13.88 -32.89 6.26
CA GLY A 537 14.37 -33.67 7.40
C GLY A 537 14.96 -32.76 8.50
N PRO A 538 15.51 -33.35 9.58
CA PRO A 538 16.24 -32.62 10.60
C PRO A 538 17.43 -31.87 9.99
N LEU A 539 17.45 -30.55 10.13
CA LEU A 539 18.57 -29.68 9.76
C LEU A 539 19.38 -29.37 11.00
N SER A 540 20.69 -29.54 10.93
CA SER A 540 21.65 -29.21 11.98
C SER A 540 22.57 -28.08 11.53
N ARG A 541 23.36 -27.53 12.45
CA ARG A 541 24.31 -26.44 12.14
C ARG A 541 25.44 -26.84 11.18
N ARG A 542 25.55 -28.12 10.83
CA ARG A 542 26.56 -28.67 9.91
C ARG A 542 26.04 -28.78 8.47
N ASP A 543 24.73 -28.73 8.30
CA ASP A 543 24.02 -28.78 7.01
C ASP A 543 23.83 -27.36 6.46
#